data_AF-A0AAN0KCJ0-F1
#
_entry.id   AF-A0AAN0KCJ0-F1
#
_cell.length_a   1.000
_cell.length_b   1.000
_cell.length_c   1.000
_cell.angle_alpha   90.00
_cell.angle_beta   90.00
_cell.angle_gamma   90.00
#
_symmetry.space_group_name_H-M   'P 1'
#
loop_
_entity.id
_entity.type
_entity.pdbx_description
1 polymer ?
#
loop_
_entity_poly.entity_id
_entity_poly.type
_entity_poly.pdbx_seq_one_letter_code
_entity_poly.pdbx_strand_id
1 'polypeptide(L)'
;MCVKNQRNSWHGVDYPYNTDMALQQYQRDYYETLCSVDDSVGRGRDWLQKQGLDKNTIIMVMGDNGFMFGEHGLIDKRNAYEESIRVPLIASGPGFAKDKVVEDIVRNIDVAPTILEAAGIAAPQHYDGQSFWRLGLDGYTVPKRKHYFVYEYFWQYSFPQTPTTFAIRTPEYKYIQYYGVWDKEELYDMQNDREEKHNLVDATDEKIVNVKIALRKKLYEELKDRQGKNVLPSNQRHRQWLHAPESDGDAGNQCDSCRECCRPLLLRRVHPGHSPQ
;
A
#
# COMPACT_ATOMS: atom_id res chain seq x y z
N MET A 1 1.04 -22.53 -3.68
CA MET A 1 0.60 -22.85 -5.05
C MET A 1 0.13 -21.61 -5.80
N CYS A 2 -0.66 -20.71 -5.18
CA CYS A 2 -1.07 -19.44 -5.79
C CYS A 2 0.14 -18.55 -6.18
N VAL A 3 1.02 -18.23 -5.22
CA VAL A 3 2.20 -17.38 -5.46
C VAL A 3 3.21 -18.01 -6.42
N LYS A 4 3.43 -19.33 -6.32
CA LYS A 4 4.28 -20.06 -7.29
C LYS A 4 3.76 -19.93 -8.72
N ASN A 5 2.45 -19.95 -8.92
CA ASN A 5 1.85 -19.76 -10.23
C ASN A 5 1.91 -18.29 -10.68
N GLN A 6 1.91 -17.32 -9.77
CA GLN A 6 2.03 -15.89 -10.12
C GLN A 6 3.39 -15.54 -10.77
N ARG A 7 4.42 -16.38 -10.64
CA ARG A 7 5.73 -16.16 -11.28
C ARG A 7 5.67 -15.99 -12.80
N ASN A 8 4.69 -16.61 -13.46
CA ASN A 8 4.48 -16.51 -14.91
C ASN A 8 3.46 -15.42 -15.31
N SER A 9 3.16 -14.50 -14.41
CA SER A 9 2.18 -13.42 -14.63
C SER A 9 2.86 -12.07 -14.83
N TRP A 10 2.04 -11.04 -15.06
CA TRP A 10 2.51 -9.66 -15.20
C TRP A 10 3.31 -9.13 -13.98
N HIS A 11 3.07 -9.71 -12.80
CA HIS A 11 3.77 -9.39 -11.54
C HIS A 11 4.79 -10.46 -11.14
N GLY A 12 5.10 -11.40 -12.04
CA GLY A 12 6.06 -12.47 -11.80
C GLY A 12 7.43 -12.17 -12.41
N VAL A 13 8.48 -12.76 -11.84
CA VAL A 13 9.85 -12.56 -12.36
C VAL A 13 10.12 -13.23 -13.71
N ASP A 14 9.29 -14.18 -14.13
CA ASP A 14 9.51 -14.88 -15.40
C ASP A 14 9.05 -14.02 -16.59
N TYR A 15 8.10 -13.10 -16.39
CA TYR A 15 7.57 -12.18 -17.43
C TYR A 15 7.26 -10.77 -16.86
N PRO A 16 8.25 -10.09 -16.25
CA PRO A 16 8.04 -8.88 -15.48
C PRO A 16 7.52 -7.76 -16.38
N TYR A 17 6.40 -7.16 -15.98
CA TYR A 17 5.72 -6.10 -16.72
C TYR A 17 5.37 -6.42 -18.18
N ASN A 18 5.34 -7.70 -18.58
CA ASN A 18 5.18 -8.13 -19.97
C ASN A 18 6.27 -7.52 -20.88
N THR A 19 7.49 -7.47 -20.35
CA THR A 19 8.68 -6.96 -21.02
C THR A 19 9.77 -8.03 -21.07
N ASP A 20 10.68 -7.93 -22.04
CA ASP A 20 11.88 -8.76 -22.12
C ASP A 20 13.06 -8.16 -21.31
N MET A 21 12.79 -7.16 -20.46
CA MET A 21 13.81 -6.50 -19.67
C MET A 21 14.34 -7.45 -18.59
N ALA A 22 15.66 -7.63 -18.54
CA ALA A 22 16.28 -8.38 -17.46
C ALA A 22 16.01 -7.71 -16.10
N LEU A 23 15.58 -8.48 -15.10
CA LEU A 23 15.24 -7.97 -13.77
C LEU A 23 16.36 -7.14 -13.13
N GLN A 24 17.61 -7.53 -13.36
CA GLN A 24 18.79 -6.79 -12.88
C GLN A 24 18.91 -5.40 -13.52
N GLN A 25 18.52 -5.25 -14.78
CA GLN A 25 18.47 -3.93 -15.43
C GLN A 25 17.35 -3.10 -14.82
N TYR A 26 16.15 -3.67 -14.64
CA TYR A 26 15.03 -2.98 -14.02
C TYR A 26 15.38 -2.47 -12.60
N GLN A 27 16.04 -3.31 -11.80
CA GLN A 27 16.50 -2.93 -10.47
C GLN A 27 17.53 -1.79 -10.50
N ARG A 28 18.47 -1.81 -11.45
CA ARG A 28 19.42 -0.71 -11.65
C ARG A 28 18.71 0.60 -12.01
N ASP A 29 17.83 0.58 -13.00
CA ASP A 29 17.06 1.76 -13.44
C ASP A 29 16.23 2.35 -12.29
N TYR A 30 15.66 1.48 -11.46
CA TYR A 30 14.91 1.89 -10.27
C TYR A 30 15.81 2.60 -9.25
N TYR A 31 17.00 2.06 -8.98
CA TYR A 31 17.97 2.68 -8.06
C TYR A 31 18.55 3.98 -8.60
N GLU A 32 18.80 4.08 -9.90
CA GLU A 32 19.21 5.34 -10.54
C GLU A 32 18.13 6.43 -10.39
N THR A 33 16.86 6.04 -10.52
CA THR A 33 15.73 6.95 -10.27
C THR A 33 15.70 7.41 -8.80
N LEU A 34 15.97 6.50 -7.86
CA LEU A 34 16.03 6.83 -6.43
C LEU A 34 17.15 7.85 -6.12
N CYS A 35 18.31 7.75 -6.76
CA CYS A 35 19.38 8.75 -6.63
C CYS A 35 18.91 10.15 -7.06
N SER A 36 18.16 10.24 -8.17
CA SER A 36 17.61 11.53 -8.60
C SER A 36 16.56 12.10 -7.63
N VAL A 37 15.82 11.23 -6.92
CA VAL A 37 14.88 11.65 -5.87
C VAL A 37 15.65 12.18 -4.66
N ASP A 38 16.72 11.49 -4.23
CA ASP A 38 17.57 11.91 -3.11
C ASP A 38 18.20 13.30 -3.37
N ASP A 39 18.77 13.51 -4.56
CA ASP A 39 19.28 14.82 -4.98
C ASP A 39 18.20 15.91 -4.92
N SER A 40 16.95 15.57 -5.25
CA SER A 40 15.83 16.51 -5.23
C SER A 40 15.40 16.87 -3.80
N VAL A 41 15.42 15.91 -2.88
CA VAL A 41 15.20 16.15 -1.45
C VAL A 41 16.31 17.04 -0.88
N GLY A 42 17.57 16.76 -1.24
CA GLY A 42 18.72 17.57 -0.87
C GLY A 42 18.58 19.04 -1.32
N ARG A 43 18.24 19.26 -2.60
CA ARG A 43 17.98 20.61 -3.13
C ARG A 43 16.87 21.34 -2.38
N GLY A 44 15.77 20.65 -2.04
CA GLY A 44 14.67 21.23 -1.27
C GLY A 44 15.11 21.65 0.14
N ARG A 45 15.89 20.80 0.80
CA ARG A 45 16.45 21.08 2.13
C ARG A 45 17.42 22.27 2.11
N ASP A 46 18.33 22.31 1.15
CA ASP A 46 19.28 23.42 0.98
C ASP A 46 18.55 24.75 0.72
N TRP A 47 17.48 24.70 -0.07
CA TRP A 47 16.65 25.88 -0.32
C TRP A 47 15.98 26.38 0.95
N LEU A 48 15.37 25.49 1.75
CA LEU A 48 14.76 25.85 3.04
C LEU A 48 15.77 26.52 3.98
N GLN A 49 16.98 25.99 4.05
CA GLN A 49 18.07 26.57 4.85
C GLN A 49 18.48 27.95 4.35
N LYS A 50 18.65 28.14 3.02
CA LYS A 50 18.98 29.44 2.42
C LYS A 50 17.92 30.51 2.67
N GLN A 51 16.65 30.12 2.75
CA GLN A 51 15.55 31.02 3.09
C GLN A 51 15.35 31.22 4.60
N GLY A 52 16.12 30.52 5.45
CA GLY A 52 15.95 30.56 6.91
C GLY A 52 14.63 29.94 7.41
N LEU A 53 14.01 29.06 6.62
CA LEU A 53 12.74 28.39 6.93
C LEU A 53 12.93 27.02 7.60
N ASP A 54 14.14 26.49 7.60
CA ASP A 54 14.51 25.18 8.16
C ASP A 54 14.13 25.04 9.64
N LYS A 55 14.24 26.12 10.42
CA LYS A 55 13.91 26.15 11.86
C LYS A 55 12.42 26.08 12.19
N ASN A 56 11.55 26.15 11.17
CA ASN A 56 10.10 26.06 11.34
C ASN A 56 9.46 25.08 10.33
N THR A 57 10.26 24.18 9.76
CA THR A 57 9.78 23.23 8.75
C THR A 57 10.06 21.80 9.22
N ILE A 58 9.03 20.96 9.16
CA ILE A 58 9.17 19.52 9.31
C ILE A 58 9.23 18.91 7.91
N ILE A 59 10.23 18.07 7.67
CA ILE A 59 10.40 17.31 6.43
C ILE A 59 10.09 15.85 6.74
N MET A 60 9.11 15.27 6.05
CA MET A 60 8.79 13.84 6.10
C MET A 60 8.97 13.24 4.70
N VAL A 61 9.81 12.22 4.59
CA VAL A 61 10.04 11.43 3.37
C VAL A 61 9.51 10.03 3.62
N MET A 62 8.61 9.56 2.77
CA MET A 62 7.98 8.24 2.93
C MET A 62 7.62 7.59 1.59
N GLY A 63 7.45 6.28 1.59
CA GLY A 63 6.87 5.52 0.48
C GLY A 63 5.36 5.30 0.65
N ASP A 64 4.64 5.16 -0.47
CA ASP A 64 3.24 4.76 -0.48
C ASP A 64 3.06 3.25 -0.26
N ASN A 65 3.95 2.46 -0.86
CA ASN A 65 4.08 1.00 -0.70
C ASN A 65 5.54 0.57 -0.90
N GLY A 66 5.86 -0.67 -0.51
CA GLY A 66 7.13 -1.29 -0.83
C GLY A 66 7.21 -1.71 -2.30
N PHE A 67 8.24 -2.47 -2.66
CA PHE A 67 8.41 -3.02 -4.00
C PHE A 67 9.29 -4.27 -3.97
N MET A 68 8.86 -5.33 -4.65
CA MET A 68 9.64 -6.58 -4.79
C MET A 68 10.47 -6.55 -6.08
N PHE A 69 11.72 -6.99 -5.99
CA PHE A 69 12.68 -7.16 -7.09
C PHE A 69 13.05 -8.63 -7.32
N GLY A 70 12.10 -9.53 -7.07
CA GLY A 70 12.24 -10.96 -7.30
C GLY A 70 12.11 -11.82 -6.06
N GLU A 71 11.97 -11.22 -4.89
CA GLU A 71 11.60 -11.90 -3.66
C GLU A 71 10.30 -12.70 -3.89
N HIS A 72 10.26 -13.91 -3.35
CA HIS A 72 9.18 -14.88 -3.57
C HIS A 72 8.90 -15.24 -5.05
N GLY A 73 9.78 -14.84 -5.99
CA GLY A 73 9.55 -14.96 -7.43
C GLY A 73 8.59 -13.91 -7.99
N LEU A 74 8.36 -12.82 -7.27
CA LEU A 74 7.46 -11.75 -7.63
C LEU A 74 8.20 -10.44 -7.86
N ILE A 75 7.60 -9.59 -8.66
CA ILE A 75 7.94 -8.18 -8.75
C ILE A 75 6.73 -7.35 -8.30
N ASP A 76 6.89 -6.03 -8.31
CA ASP A 76 5.80 -5.09 -8.02
C ASP A 76 5.46 -5.02 -6.52
N LYS A 77 4.42 -4.25 -6.24
CA LYS A 77 3.65 -4.19 -5.00
C LYS A 77 2.29 -4.81 -5.27
N ARG A 78 1.57 -5.23 -4.22
CA ARG A 78 0.21 -5.87 -4.16
C ARG A 78 0.24 -7.28 -3.56
N ASN A 79 1.23 -7.56 -2.72
CA ASN A 79 1.28 -8.74 -1.86
C ASN A 79 1.47 -8.30 -0.41
N ALA A 80 1.17 -9.18 0.54
CA ALA A 80 1.32 -8.88 1.97
C ALA A 80 2.73 -9.23 2.52
N TYR A 81 3.69 -9.56 1.65
CA TYR A 81 5.09 -9.77 2.00
C TYR A 81 5.76 -8.46 2.42
N GLU A 82 6.74 -8.53 3.33
CA GLU A 82 7.41 -7.37 3.94
C GLU A 82 7.96 -6.43 2.87
N GLU A 83 8.56 -6.94 1.81
CA GLU A 83 9.11 -6.16 0.70
C GLU A 83 8.04 -5.34 -0.02
N SER A 84 6.79 -5.81 -0.07
CA SER A 84 5.68 -5.11 -0.70
C SER A 84 4.97 -4.13 0.24
N ILE A 85 4.95 -4.37 1.56
CA ILE A 85 4.16 -3.57 2.52
C ILE A 85 5.00 -2.60 3.35
N ARG A 86 6.29 -2.88 3.55
CA ARG A 86 7.18 -2.08 4.39
C ARG A 86 7.74 -0.93 3.56
N VAL A 87 7.56 0.28 4.08
CA VAL A 87 8.02 1.52 3.44
C VAL A 87 9.01 2.26 4.32
N PRO A 88 9.92 3.06 3.73
CA PRO A 88 10.68 4.02 4.50
C PRO A 88 9.74 5.12 5.02
N LEU A 89 10.05 5.61 6.22
CA LEU A 89 9.48 6.83 6.79
C LEU A 89 10.58 7.53 7.59
N ILE A 90 11.07 8.64 7.07
CA ILE A 90 12.10 9.47 7.70
C ILE A 90 11.48 10.83 7.97
N ALA A 91 11.57 11.30 9.21
CA ALA A 91 11.10 12.62 9.61
C ALA A 91 12.26 13.41 10.22
N SER A 92 12.36 14.70 9.88
CA SER A 92 13.36 15.61 10.43
C SER A 92 12.77 17.01 10.58
N GLY A 93 13.27 17.76 11.56
CA GLY A 93 12.80 19.12 11.82
C GLY A 93 12.98 19.53 13.28
N PRO A 94 12.48 20.71 13.66
CA PRO A 94 12.55 21.21 15.03
C PRO A 94 11.91 20.24 16.04
N GLY A 95 12.61 19.96 17.13
CA GLY A 95 12.13 19.12 18.24
C GLY A 95 12.28 17.61 18.04
N PHE A 96 12.57 17.13 16.82
CA PHE A 96 12.91 15.73 16.60
C PHE A 96 14.25 15.38 17.23
N ALA A 97 14.29 14.21 17.85
CA ALA A 97 15.50 13.59 18.34
C ALA A 97 16.46 13.29 17.19
N LYS A 98 17.73 13.62 17.38
CA LYS A 98 18.77 13.30 16.40
C LYS A 98 19.07 11.80 16.42
N ASP A 99 19.18 11.20 15.23
CA ASP A 99 19.57 9.79 15.01
C ASP A 99 18.70 8.76 15.76
N LYS A 100 17.44 9.12 16.08
CA LYS A 100 16.51 8.24 16.78
C LYS A 100 15.83 7.27 15.83
N VAL A 101 15.91 5.98 16.13
CA VAL A 101 15.18 4.91 15.45
C VAL A 101 13.92 4.57 16.24
N VAL A 102 12.78 4.54 15.57
CA VAL A 102 11.48 4.16 16.14
C VAL A 102 11.14 2.75 15.66
N GLU A 103 11.08 1.80 16.60
CA GLU A 103 10.77 0.39 16.33
C GLU A 103 9.26 0.07 16.37
N ASP A 104 8.44 1.02 16.87
CA ASP A 104 6.99 0.88 16.89
C ASP A 104 6.41 0.77 15.47
N ILE A 105 5.34 -0.01 15.34
CA ILE A 105 4.60 -0.11 14.08
C ILE A 105 3.88 1.22 13.82
N VAL A 106 4.24 1.85 12.71
CA VAL A 106 3.60 3.04 12.15
C VAL A 106 3.01 2.69 10.78
N ARG A 107 1.86 3.30 10.45
CA ARG A 107 1.10 3.02 9.24
C ARG A 107 0.89 4.31 8.44
N ASN A 108 0.71 4.22 7.13
CA ASN A 108 0.47 5.41 6.30
C ASN A 108 -0.77 6.21 6.74
N ILE A 109 -1.81 5.54 7.27
CA ILE A 109 -2.99 6.22 7.83
C ILE A 109 -2.71 7.05 9.09
N ASP A 110 -1.56 6.83 9.73
CA ASP A 110 -1.13 7.56 10.92
C ASP A 110 -0.47 8.91 10.58
N VAL A 111 -0.15 9.17 9.30
CA VAL A 111 0.50 10.42 8.86
C VAL A 111 -0.44 11.63 8.97
N ALA A 112 -1.68 11.50 8.52
CA ALA A 112 -2.66 12.58 8.62
C ALA A 112 -2.89 13.07 10.07
N PRO A 113 -3.18 12.21 11.06
CA PRO A 113 -3.30 12.67 12.46
C PRO A 113 -1.97 13.20 13.02
N THR A 114 -0.82 12.73 12.52
CA THR A 114 0.51 13.25 12.91
C THR A 114 0.72 14.69 12.44
N ILE A 115 0.36 15.01 11.20
CA ILE A 115 0.44 16.39 10.68
C ILE A 115 -0.48 17.32 11.47
N LEU A 116 -1.70 16.88 11.78
CA LEU A 116 -2.64 17.65 12.59
C LEU A 116 -2.11 17.91 13.99
N GLU A 117 -1.58 16.90 14.67
CA GLU A 117 -0.99 17.07 16.00
C GLU A 117 0.21 18.03 15.97
N ALA A 118 1.09 17.92 14.97
CA ALA A 118 2.23 18.82 14.80
C ALA A 118 1.78 20.29 14.59
N ALA A 119 0.63 20.50 13.94
CA ALA A 119 0.01 21.81 13.77
C ALA A 119 -0.81 22.29 14.99
N GLY A 120 -0.88 21.52 16.08
CA GLY A 120 -1.69 21.84 17.26
C GLY A 120 -3.20 21.67 17.03
N ILE A 121 -3.61 20.94 16.00
CA ILE A 121 -5.00 20.69 15.63
C ILE A 121 -5.41 19.29 16.10
N ALA A 122 -6.58 19.19 16.72
CA ALA A 122 -7.14 17.90 17.11
C ALA A 122 -7.53 17.07 15.87
N ALA A 123 -7.08 15.82 15.80
CA ALA A 123 -7.49 14.90 14.74
C ALA A 123 -8.99 14.55 14.86
N PRO A 124 -9.73 14.46 13.75
CA PRO A 124 -11.12 14.02 13.78
C PRO A 124 -11.26 12.62 14.38
N GLN A 125 -12.31 12.39 15.19
CA GLN A 125 -12.56 11.08 15.83
C GLN A 125 -12.76 9.93 14.84
N HIS A 126 -13.11 10.24 13.59
CA HIS A 126 -13.34 9.25 12.54
C HIS A 126 -12.06 8.83 11.82
N TYR A 127 -10.87 9.29 12.23
CA TYR A 127 -9.61 8.80 11.68
C TYR A 127 -9.27 7.46 12.35
N ASP A 128 -8.96 6.45 11.53
CA ASP A 128 -8.54 5.13 12.03
C ASP A 128 -7.05 5.09 12.43
N GLY A 129 -6.30 6.09 11.95
CA GLY A 129 -4.89 6.31 12.29
C GLY A 129 -4.70 6.97 13.66
N GLN A 130 -3.51 6.81 14.23
CA GLN A 130 -3.11 7.45 15.47
C GLN A 130 -1.81 8.19 15.26
N SER A 131 -1.73 9.45 15.70
CA SER A 131 -0.50 10.23 15.55
C SER A 131 0.71 9.50 16.14
N PHE A 132 1.84 9.53 15.43
CA PHE A 132 3.14 9.08 15.90
C PHE A 132 4.09 10.26 16.20
N TRP A 133 3.60 11.50 16.15
CA TRP A 133 4.39 12.73 16.29
C TRP A 133 5.40 12.64 17.45
N ARG A 134 4.89 12.32 18.64
CA ARG A 134 5.68 12.27 19.88
C ARG A 134 6.70 11.14 19.94
N LEU A 135 6.61 10.10 19.10
CA LEU A 135 7.62 9.04 19.04
C LEU A 135 8.97 9.57 18.57
N GLY A 136 8.97 10.53 17.64
CA GLY A 136 10.19 11.09 17.08
C GLY A 136 10.82 12.22 17.90
N LEU A 137 10.10 12.79 18.87
CA LEU A 137 10.56 13.97 19.61
C LEU A 137 11.53 13.62 20.75
N ASP A 138 12.39 14.59 21.07
CA ASP A 138 13.24 14.56 22.26
C ASP A 138 12.46 14.88 23.54
N GLY A 139 12.76 14.18 24.64
CA GLY A 139 12.15 14.43 25.95
C GLY A 139 10.72 13.91 26.12
N TYR A 140 10.15 13.24 25.13
CA TYR A 140 8.83 12.59 25.23
C TYR A 140 8.98 11.10 25.53
N THR A 141 8.28 10.64 26.58
CA THR A 141 8.03 9.21 26.81
C THR A 141 6.59 8.92 26.38
N VAL A 142 6.43 8.02 25.42
CA VAL A 142 5.13 7.62 24.91
C VAL A 142 4.86 6.14 25.20
N PRO A 143 3.61 5.76 25.51
CA PRO A 143 3.24 4.35 25.58
C PRO A 143 3.52 3.64 24.25
N LYS A 144 3.85 2.35 24.32
CA LYS A 144 3.99 1.51 23.11
C LYS A 144 2.68 1.51 22.32
N ARG A 145 2.81 1.60 20.99
CA ARG A 145 1.66 1.55 20.09
C ARG A 145 1.06 0.15 20.01
N LYS A 146 -0.11 0.05 19.39
CA LYS A 146 -0.71 -1.25 19.03
C LYS A 146 0.31 -2.10 18.28
N HIS A 147 0.47 -3.35 18.72
CA HIS A 147 1.45 -4.30 18.19
C HIS A 147 0.93 -5.06 16.96
N TYR A 148 0.16 -4.41 16.07
CA TYR A 148 -0.25 -5.06 14.83
C TYR A 148 -0.57 -4.08 13.70
N PHE A 149 -0.46 -4.58 12.48
CA PHE A 149 -0.80 -3.93 11.22
C PHE A 149 -1.77 -4.82 10.45
N VAL A 150 -2.81 -4.23 9.85
CA VAL A 150 -3.74 -4.93 8.95
C VAL A 150 -3.48 -4.43 7.54
N TYR A 151 -3.29 -5.36 6.62
CA TYR A 151 -3.16 -5.11 5.19
C TYR A 151 -4.44 -5.52 4.47
N GLU A 152 -4.89 -4.66 3.56
CA GLU A 152 -6.05 -4.92 2.70
C GLU A 152 -5.70 -4.67 1.24
N TYR A 153 -5.97 -5.66 0.41
CA TYR A 153 -5.92 -5.53 -1.04
C TYR A 153 -7.17 -6.16 -1.66
N PHE A 154 -7.78 -5.46 -2.61
CA PHE A 154 -8.99 -5.89 -3.29
C PHE A 154 -8.70 -6.30 -4.73
N TRP A 155 -9.28 -7.43 -5.12
CA TRP A 155 -9.25 -7.88 -6.50
C TRP A 155 -9.79 -6.80 -7.44
N GLN A 156 -9.08 -6.61 -8.56
CA GLN A 156 -9.42 -5.64 -9.58
C GLN A 156 -9.28 -6.24 -10.97
N TYR A 157 -10.15 -5.80 -11.88
CA TYR A 157 -10.19 -6.30 -13.26
C TYR A 157 -8.87 -6.10 -14.01
N SER A 158 -8.15 -5.00 -13.75
CA SER A 158 -6.87 -4.70 -14.41
C SER A 158 -5.71 -5.62 -14.01
N PHE A 159 -5.82 -6.30 -12.86
CA PHE A 159 -4.78 -7.21 -12.35
C PHE A 159 -5.45 -8.51 -11.86
N PRO A 160 -6.08 -9.28 -12.76
CA PRO A 160 -6.90 -10.43 -12.38
C PRO A 160 -6.10 -11.56 -11.70
N GLN A 161 -4.78 -11.58 -11.87
CA GLN A 161 -3.84 -12.50 -11.25
C GLN A 161 -3.62 -12.27 -9.75
N THR A 162 -3.96 -11.08 -9.23
CA THR A 162 -3.79 -10.75 -7.81
C THR A 162 -5.13 -10.87 -7.10
N PRO A 163 -5.33 -11.90 -6.24
CA PRO A 163 -6.58 -12.07 -5.51
C PRO A 163 -6.76 -11.00 -4.44
N THR A 164 -8.00 -10.84 -3.97
CA THR A 164 -8.27 -10.10 -2.73
C THR A 164 -7.45 -10.74 -1.61
N THR A 165 -6.67 -9.94 -0.90
CA THR A 165 -5.69 -10.39 0.09
C THR A 165 -5.86 -9.59 1.37
N PHE A 166 -6.05 -10.28 2.48
CA PHE A 166 -6.02 -9.66 3.81
C PHE A 166 -4.90 -10.27 4.62
N ALA A 167 -4.21 -9.44 5.39
CA ALA A 167 -3.19 -9.93 6.30
C ALA A 167 -3.20 -9.17 7.62
N ILE A 168 -2.76 -9.85 8.67
CA ILE A 168 -2.43 -9.23 9.95
C ILE A 168 -0.99 -9.55 10.29
N ARG A 169 -0.22 -8.51 10.60
CA ARG A 169 1.20 -8.59 10.96
C ARG A 169 1.37 -8.10 12.40
N THR A 170 1.90 -8.95 13.27
CA THR A 170 2.40 -8.58 14.60
C THR A 170 3.94 -8.59 14.60
N PRO A 171 4.62 -8.17 15.67
CA PRO A 171 6.07 -8.32 15.79
C PRO A 171 6.55 -9.78 15.71
N GLU A 172 5.72 -10.73 16.12
CA GLU A 172 6.07 -12.14 16.24
C GLU A 172 5.64 -12.95 15.01
N TYR A 173 4.44 -12.70 14.48
CA TYR A 173 3.86 -13.53 13.43
C TYR A 173 3.11 -12.69 12.40
N LYS A 174 3.06 -13.20 11.17
CA LYS A 174 2.21 -12.66 10.12
C LYS A 174 1.32 -13.74 9.55
N TYR A 175 0.04 -13.44 9.44
CA TYR A 175 -0.97 -14.31 8.84
C TYR A 175 -1.56 -13.62 7.61
N ILE A 176 -1.62 -14.36 6.49
CA ILE A 176 -2.13 -13.89 5.20
C ILE A 176 -3.25 -14.82 4.75
N GLN A 177 -4.34 -14.25 4.25
CA GLN A 177 -5.47 -15.00 3.72
C GLN A 177 -5.89 -14.46 2.35
N TYR A 178 -6.08 -15.38 1.41
CA TYR A 178 -6.46 -15.07 0.04
C TYR A 178 -7.94 -15.41 -0.20
N TYR A 179 -8.66 -14.47 -0.83
CA TYR A 179 -10.07 -14.61 -1.16
C TYR A 179 -10.27 -14.90 -2.64
N GLY A 180 -11.24 -15.77 -2.94
CA GLY A 180 -11.45 -16.30 -4.29
C GLY A 180 -10.44 -17.39 -4.68
N VAL A 181 -9.44 -17.65 -3.82
CA VAL A 181 -8.54 -18.80 -3.91
C VAL A 181 -8.77 -19.64 -2.66
N TRP A 182 -9.71 -20.58 -2.77
CA TRP A 182 -10.19 -21.37 -1.63
C TRP A 182 -9.06 -22.05 -0.87
N ASP A 183 -9.15 -22.00 0.47
CA ASP A 183 -8.26 -22.66 1.43
C ASP A 183 -6.76 -22.35 1.22
N LYS A 184 -6.44 -21.12 0.82
CA LYS A 184 -5.07 -20.62 0.77
C LYS A 184 -4.83 -19.55 1.82
N GLU A 185 -3.94 -19.90 2.73
CA GLU A 185 -3.46 -19.08 3.82
C GLU A 185 -1.96 -19.26 3.97
N GLU A 186 -1.31 -18.28 4.59
CA GLU A 186 0.11 -18.32 4.90
C GLU A 186 0.31 -17.83 6.33
N LEU A 187 1.27 -18.43 7.03
CA LEU A 187 1.67 -18.05 8.38
C LEU A 187 3.19 -18.02 8.45
N TYR A 188 3.75 -16.91 8.90
CA TYR A 188 5.20 -16.70 8.99
C TYR A 188 5.61 -16.27 10.39
N ASP A 189 6.76 -16.77 10.84
CA ASP A 189 7.44 -16.33 12.07
C ASP A 189 8.31 -15.11 11.73
N MET A 190 7.90 -13.93 12.19
CA MET A 190 8.57 -12.67 11.86
C MET A 190 9.85 -12.43 12.67
N GLN A 191 10.15 -13.26 13.67
CA GLN A 191 11.38 -13.17 14.44
C GLN A 191 12.48 -14.03 13.83
N ASN A 192 12.14 -15.25 13.42
CA ASN A 192 13.10 -16.25 12.94
C ASN A 192 13.13 -16.38 11.41
N ASP A 193 12.07 -15.94 10.70
CA ASP A 193 11.91 -16.02 9.25
C ASP A 193 11.47 -14.66 8.67
N ARG A 194 12.31 -13.63 8.86
CA ARG A 194 12.04 -12.25 8.42
C ARG A 194 11.85 -12.09 6.91
N GLU A 195 12.38 -13.03 6.13
CA GLU A 195 12.25 -13.09 4.67
C GLU A 195 11.09 -13.99 4.20
N GLU A 196 10.28 -14.51 5.14
CA GLU A 196 9.03 -15.22 4.87
C GLU A 196 9.17 -16.41 3.91
N LYS A 197 10.24 -17.18 4.08
CA LYS A 197 10.57 -18.32 3.21
C LYS A 197 9.92 -19.62 3.69
N HIS A 198 9.52 -19.69 4.96
CA HIS A 198 9.04 -20.90 5.62
C HIS A 198 7.60 -20.73 6.11
N ASN A 199 6.65 -21.11 5.27
CA ASN A 199 5.23 -21.06 5.63
C ASN A 199 4.87 -22.14 6.66
N LEU A 200 4.38 -21.72 7.81
CA LEU A 200 3.97 -22.54 8.96
C LEU A 200 2.48 -22.90 8.97
N VAL A 201 1.72 -22.58 7.92
CA VAL A 201 0.26 -22.78 7.88
C VAL A 201 -0.16 -24.23 8.13
N ASP A 202 0.63 -25.19 7.66
CA ASP A 202 0.40 -26.63 7.76
C ASP A 202 1.10 -27.27 8.98
N ALA A 203 1.71 -26.46 9.85
CA ALA A 203 2.34 -26.97 11.06
C ALA A 203 1.31 -27.66 11.97
N THR A 204 1.68 -28.82 12.50
CA THR A 204 0.85 -29.61 13.43
C THR A 204 1.13 -29.31 14.90
N ASP A 205 2.13 -28.47 15.20
CA ASP A 205 2.43 -28.03 16.56
C ASP A 205 1.25 -27.23 17.12
N GLU A 206 0.74 -27.65 18.28
CA GLU A 206 -0.43 -27.06 18.92
C GLU A 206 -0.29 -25.55 19.17
N LYS A 207 0.91 -25.07 19.51
CA LYS A 207 1.16 -23.64 19.73
C LYS A 207 0.99 -22.85 18.44
N ILE A 208 1.54 -23.35 17.33
CA ILE A 208 1.44 -22.69 16.03
C ILE A 208 0.00 -22.71 15.51
N VAL A 209 -0.71 -23.83 15.70
CA VAL A 209 -2.14 -23.92 15.38
C VAL A 209 -2.95 -22.89 16.16
N ASN A 210 -2.69 -22.73 17.45
CA ASN A 210 -3.37 -21.73 18.29
C ASN A 210 -3.05 -20.29 17.86
N VAL A 211 -1.79 -20.01 17.48
CA VAL A 211 -1.39 -18.71 16.90
C VAL A 211 -2.18 -18.42 15.62
N LYS A 212 -2.26 -19.39 14.69
CA LYS A 212 -3.03 -19.25 13.45
C LYS A 212 -4.50 -18.90 13.73
N ILE A 213 -5.14 -19.64 14.64
CA ILE A 213 -6.55 -19.41 15.01
C ILE A 213 -6.74 -18.02 15.62
N ALA A 214 -5.85 -17.62 16.52
CA ALA A 214 -5.90 -16.32 17.18
C ALA A 214 -5.74 -15.16 16.19
N LEU A 215 -4.75 -15.24 15.29
CA LEU A 215 -4.51 -14.22 14.28
C LEU A 215 -5.65 -14.16 13.26
N ARG A 216 -6.17 -15.30 12.80
CA ARG A 216 -7.33 -15.34 11.91
C ARG A 216 -8.52 -14.64 12.56
N LYS A 217 -8.86 -15.00 13.81
CA LYS A 217 -9.95 -14.36 14.55
C LYS A 217 -9.72 -12.84 14.68
N LYS A 218 -8.51 -12.44 15.05
CA LYS A 218 -8.15 -11.03 15.22
C LYS A 218 -8.26 -10.24 13.92
N LEU A 219 -7.81 -10.81 12.80
CA LEU A 219 -7.95 -10.19 11.47
C LEU A 219 -9.42 -9.86 11.19
N TYR A 220 -10.33 -10.81 11.37
CA TYR A 220 -11.75 -10.59 11.15
C TYR A 220 -12.42 -9.64 12.16
N GLU A 221 -11.88 -9.52 13.37
CA GLU A 221 -12.33 -8.50 14.31
C GLU A 221 -11.96 -7.09 13.84
N GLU A 222 -10.78 -6.91 13.25
CA GLU A 222 -10.30 -5.62 12.77
C GLU A 222 -10.90 -5.22 11.41
N LEU A 223 -11.29 -6.18 10.57
CA LEU A 223 -11.95 -5.92 9.28
C LEU A 223 -13.43 -5.53 9.41
N LYS A 224 -13.97 -5.46 10.64
CA LYS A 224 -15.35 -5.00 10.86
C LYS A 224 -15.48 -3.52 10.54
N ASP A 225 -16.62 -3.15 9.96
CA ASP A 225 -16.96 -1.74 9.79
C ASP A 225 -17.19 -1.05 11.15
N ARG A 226 -17.46 0.26 11.11
CA ARG A 226 -17.74 1.06 12.31
C ARG A 226 -19.01 0.63 13.05
N GLN A 227 -19.88 -0.14 12.40
CA GLN A 227 -21.08 -0.73 12.99
C GLN A 227 -20.82 -2.15 13.53
N GLY A 228 -19.57 -2.62 13.49
CA GLY A 228 -19.16 -3.93 13.97
C GLY A 228 -19.56 -5.08 13.04
N LYS A 229 -19.96 -4.79 11.79
CA LYS A 229 -20.39 -5.81 10.83
C LYS A 229 -19.22 -6.27 9.98
N ASN A 230 -19.18 -7.57 9.71
CA ASN A 230 -18.29 -8.12 8.69
C ASN A 230 -18.85 -7.70 7.33
N VAL A 231 -18.27 -6.67 6.75
CA VAL A 231 -18.61 -6.25 5.40
C VAL A 231 -17.63 -6.96 4.49
N LEU A 232 -18.13 -7.89 3.66
CA LEU A 232 -17.38 -8.26 2.47
C LEU A 232 -17.20 -6.94 1.70
N PRO A 233 -15.97 -6.49 1.44
CA PRO A 233 -15.78 -5.27 0.68
C PRO A 233 -16.16 -5.60 -0.76
N SER A 234 -17.46 -5.60 -1.03
CA SER A 234 -17.97 -5.55 -2.38
C SER A 234 -17.49 -4.21 -2.92
N ASN A 235 -17.02 -4.21 -4.14
CA ASN A 235 -16.45 -3.05 -4.81
C ASN A 235 -17.55 -1.99 -5.12
N GLN A 236 -18.48 -1.69 -4.21
CA GLN A 236 -19.44 -0.59 -4.33
C GLN A 236 -18.71 0.74 -4.59
N ARG A 237 -17.49 0.93 -4.03
CA ARG A 237 -16.64 2.08 -4.35
C ARG A 237 -16.26 2.19 -5.84
N HIS A 238 -16.22 1.09 -6.59
CA HIS A 238 -16.01 1.13 -8.05
C HIS A 238 -17.28 1.48 -8.83
N ARG A 239 -18.48 1.20 -8.30
CA ARG A 239 -19.73 1.59 -8.96
C ARG A 239 -19.92 3.11 -8.97
N GLN A 240 -19.51 3.81 -7.91
CA GLN A 240 -19.69 5.27 -7.82
C GLN A 240 -18.79 6.07 -8.77
N TRP A 241 -17.66 5.53 -9.21
CA TRP A 241 -16.77 6.20 -10.17
C TRP A 241 -17.06 5.83 -11.64
N LEU A 242 -17.69 4.68 -11.88
CA LEU A 242 -18.09 4.25 -13.23
C LEU A 242 -19.47 4.77 -13.63
N HIS A 243 -20.33 5.10 -12.66
CA HIS A 243 -21.54 5.87 -12.88
C HIS A 243 -21.26 7.31 -12.45
N ALA A 244 -20.81 8.14 -13.39
CA ALA A 244 -21.20 9.54 -13.32
C ALA A 244 -22.72 9.54 -13.08
N PRO A 245 -23.24 10.28 -12.09
CA PRO A 245 -24.68 10.37 -11.93
C PRO A 245 -25.25 10.84 -13.28
N GLU A 246 -26.17 10.07 -13.84
CA GLU A 246 -27.10 10.61 -14.81
C GLU A 246 -27.77 11.79 -14.10
N SER A 247 -27.36 12.98 -14.49
CA SER A 247 -27.90 14.22 -14.00
C SER A 247 -29.32 14.34 -14.53
N ASP A 248 -30.30 13.87 -13.77
CA ASP A 248 -31.66 14.36 -13.91
C ASP A 248 -31.70 15.79 -13.37
N GLY A 249 -31.51 16.73 -14.30
CA GLY A 249 -32.05 18.08 -14.31
C GLY A 249 -31.82 18.96 -13.08
N ASP A 250 -30.75 19.76 -13.11
CA ASP A 250 -30.95 21.21 -13.16
C ASP A 250 -29.75 21.91 -13.79
N ALA A 251 -30.03 22.90 -14.63
CA ALA A 251 -29.07 23.61 -15.43
C ALA A 251 -28.47 24.79 -14.66
N GLY A 252 -27.15 24.99 -14.74
CA GLY A 252 -26.53 26.26 -14.36
C GLY A 252 -25.04 26.22 -14.07
N ASN A 253 -24.26 26.86 -14.95
CA ASN A 253 -22.86 27.27 -14.82
C ASN A 253 -21.73 26.24 -15.06
N GLN A 254 -21.50 26.03 -16.36
CA GLN A 254 -20.22 26.12 -17.08
C GLN A 254 -18.91 26.21 -16.25
N CYS A 255 -18.02 25.25 -16.49
CA CYS A 255 -16.58 25.48 -16.62
C CYS A 255 -16.16 24.93 -18.01
N ASP A 256 -16.09 25.83 -18.99
CA ASP A 256 -15.88 25.55 -20.42
C ASP A 256 -14.40 25.39 -20.82
N SER A 257 -13.63 24.51 -20.18
CA SER A 257 -12.22 24.28 -20.59
C SER A 257 -11.78 22.84 -20.82
N CYS A 258 -12.63 21.82 -20.62
CA CYS A 258 -12.22 20.41 -20.73
C CYS A 258 -12.89 19.60 -21.86
N ARG A 259 -13.59 20.24 -22.82
CA ARG A 259 -14.34 19.50 -23.87
C ARG A 259 -13.57 19.13 -25.15
N GLU A 260 -12.31 19.54 -25.32
CA GLU A 260 -11.56 19.20 -26.54
C GLU A 260 -10.66 17.96 -26.45
N CYS A 261 -10.41 17.41 -25.26
CA CYS A 261 -9.44 16.30 -25.11
C CYS A 261 -10.02 14.87 -25.22
N CYS A 262 -11.35 14.71 -25.27
CA CYS A 262 -12.00 13.39 -25.25
C CYS A 262 -13.00 13.22 -26.40
N ARG A 263 -12.51 13.08 -27.63
CA ARG A 263 -13.27 12.42 -28.72
C ARG A 263 -12.77 10.98 -28.86
N PRO A 264 -13.61 9.96 -28.65
CA PRO A 264 -13.26 8.58 -28.95
C PRO A 264 -13.20 8.37 -30.48
N LEU A 265 -12.09 7.79 -30.95
CA LEU A 265 -11.98 7.18 -32.28
C LEU A 265 -13.02 6.06 -32.41
N LEU A 266 -14.17 6.39 -32.99
CA LEU A 266 -15.19 5.42 -33.38
C LEU A 266 -14.66 4.57 -34.55
N LEU A 267 -14.53 3.26 -34.27
CA LEU A 267 -14.28 2.20 -35.24
C LEU A 267 -15.27 2.30 -36.42
N ARG A 268 -14.73 2.42 -37.63
CA ARG A 268 -15.49 2.33 -38.89
C ARG A 268 -16.14 0.94 -38.99
N ARG A 269 -17.48 0.89 -39.03
CA ARG A 269 -18.23 -0.26 -39.52
C ARG A 269 -17.92 -0.46 -41.01
N VAL A 270 -17.43 -1.65 -41.36
CA VAL A 270 -17.28 -2.08 -42.76
C VAL A 270 -18.63 -2.65 -43.21
N HIS A 271 -19.27 -2.01 -44.20
CA HIS A 271 -20.39 -2.57 -44.95
C HIS A 271 -19.84 -3.54 -46.03
N PRO A 272 -20.49 -4.69 -46.29
CA PRO A 272 -20.15 -5.53 -47.43
C PRO A 272 -20.95 -5.06 -48.66
N GLY A 273 -20.25 -4.70 -49.73
CA GLY A 273 -20.89 -4.25 -50.96
C GLY A 273 -19.93 -4.18 -52.15
N HIS A 274 -19.89 -5.28 -52.90
CA HIS A 274 -19.65 -5.39 -54.35
C HIS A 274 -18.28 -4.96 -54.91
N SER A 275 -17.54 -5.94 -55.42
CA SER A 275 -16.50 -5.77 -56.44
C SER A 275 -17.06 -6.19 -57.80
N PRO A 276 -16.83 -5.40 -58.88
CA PRO A 276 -17.14 -5.80 -60.24
C PRO A 276 -15.91 -6.44 -60.91
N GLN A 277 -16.10 -7.63 -61.49
CA GLN A 277 -15.62 -8.12 -62.79
C GLN A 277 -15.89 -9.62 -62.90
#